data_AF-A0A1Q8YDY2-F1
#
_entry.id   AF-A0A1Q8YDY2-F1
#
_cell.length_a   1.000
_cell.length_b   1.000
_cell.length_c   1.000
_cell.angle_alpha   90.00
_cell.angle_beta   90.00
_cell.angle_gamma   90.00
#
_symmetry.space_group_name_H-M   'P 1'
#
loop_
_entity.id
_entity.type
_entity.pdbx_description
1 polymer ?
#
loop_
_entity_poly.entity_id
_entity_poly.type
_entity_poly.pdbx_seq_one_letter_code
_entity_poly.pdbx_strand_id
1 'polypeptide(L)' 'MRIIAFITFSADIQKILEHIGVDPEAPRITPARGPPLWVECGAQESQEQGEGVEAEPDSDLANQSPPEYLDDQRTDW' A
#
# COMPACT_ATOMS: atom_id res chain seq x y z
N MET A 1 -9.59 1.76 -23.91
CA MET A 1 -8.81 0.56 -23.56
C MET A 1 -7.57 0.99 -22.80
N ARG A 2 -7.26 0.36 -21.67
CA ARG A 2 -6.01 0.56 -20.93
C ARG A 2 -5.25 -0.76 -20.96
N ILE A 3 -3.97 -0.71 -21.31
CA ILE A 3 -3.09 -1.88 -21.30
C ILE A 3 -2.27 -1.80 -20.01
N ILE A 4 -2.24 -2.90 -19.26
CA ILE A 4 -1.44 -3.05 -18.04
C ILE A 4 -0.42 -4.15 -18.31
N ALA A 5 0.86 -3.90 -18.06
CA ALA A 5 1.94 -4.86 -18.23
C ALA A 5 2.78 -4.94 -16.94
N PHE A 6 3.22 -6.14 -16.59
CA PHE A 6 4.13 -6.37 -15.47
C PHE A 6 5.56 -6.47 -15.97
N ILE A 7 6.45 -5.66 -15.40
CA ILE A 7 7.86 -5.61 -15.77
C ILE A 7 8.68 -5.97 -14.53
N THR A 8 9.46 -7.04 -14.62
CA THR A 8 10.27 -7.55 -13.50
C THR A 8 11.77 -7.35 -13.71
N PHE A 9 12.19 -7.00 -14.93
CA PHE A 9 13.60 -6.81 -15.26
C PHE A 9 14.02 -5.35 -15.03
N SER A 10 15.02 -5.16 -14.16
CA SER A 10 15.46 -3.83 -13.73
C SER A 10 15.95 -2.95 -14.87
N ALA A 11 16.62 -3.52 -15.88
CA ALA A 11 17.12 -2.73 -17.02
C ALA A 11 15.99 -2.11 -17.86
N ASP A 12 14.84 -2.77 -17.94
CA ASP A 12 13.70 -2.23 -18.68
C ASP A 12 12.99 -1.13 -17.88
N ILE A 13 12.92 -1.29 -16.55
CA ILE A 13 12.46 -0.23 -15.65
C ILE A 13 13.33 1.02 -15.80
N GLN A 14 14.66 0.88 -15.79
CA GLN A 14 15.59 2.00 -15.95
C GLN A 14 15.39 2.76 -17.27
N LYS A 15 15.24 2.05 -18.39
CA LYS A 15 14.99 2.68 -19.71
C LYS A 15 13.67 3.45 -19.73
N ILE A 16 12.64 2.92 -19.08
CA ILE A 16 11.33 3.60 -18.99
C ILE A 16 11.48 4.89 -18.18
N LEU A 17 12.15 4.82 -17.03
CA LEU A 17 12.39 5.98 -16.17
C LEU A 17 13.22 7.06 -16.90
N GLU A 18 14.29 6.66 -17.59
CA GLU A 18 15.10 7.58 -18.42
C GLU A 18 14.26 8.22 -19.53
N HIS A 19 13.40 7.44 -20.20
CA HIS A 19 12.54 7.94 -21.28
C HIS A 19 11.53 9.00 -20.81
N ILE A 20 11.05 8.91 -19.56
CA ILE A 20 10.12 9.89 -18.97
C ILE A 20 10.85 11.01 -18.20
N GLY A 21 12.19 10.98 -18.13
CA GLY A 21 12.99 11.97 -17.43
C GLY A 21 12.98 11.86 -15.91
N VAL A 22 12.63 10.69 -15.37
CA VAL A 22 12.71 10.39 -13.92
C VAL A 22 14.06 9.77 -13.61
N ASP A 23 14.64 10.14 -12.46
CA ASP A 23 15.88 9.54 -11.96
C ASP A 23 15.69 8.02 -11.77
N PRO A 24 16.48 7.17 -12.44
CA PRO A 24 16.40 5.72 -12.26
C PRO A 24 16.95 5.25 -10.91
N GLU A 25 17.65 6.10 -10.16
CA GLU A 25 18.16 5.74 -8.83
C GLU A 25 17.01 5.67 -7.82
N ALA A 26 16.92 4.53 -7.12
CA ALA A 26 15.94 4.35 -6.07
C ALA A 26 16.15 5.39 -4.94
N PRO A 27 15.08 6.02 -4.42
CA PRO A 27 15.20 6.96 -3.32
C PRO A 27 15.86 6.31 -2.11
N ARG A 28 16.78 7.03 -1.47
CA ARG A 28 17.39 6.57 -0.23
C ARG A 28 16.40 6.79 0.92
N ILE A 29 15.82 5.70 1.40
CA ILE A 29 14.85 5.72 2.49
C ILE A 29 15.60 5.60 3.82
N THR A 30 15.37 6.54 4.74
CA THR A 30 15.86 6.40 6.12
C THR A 30 15.04 5.34 6.86
N PRO A 31 15.64 4.58 7.79
CA PRO A 31 14.88 3.67 8.65
C PRO A 31 13.71 4.39 9.33
N ALA A 32 12.62 3.66 9.55
CA ALA A 32 11.48 4.17 10.31
C ALA A 32 11.95 4.64 11.69
N ARG A 33 11.52 5.83 12.12
CA ARG A 33 11.95 6.47 13.37
C ARG A 33 11.34 5.85 14.64
N GLY A 34 10.66 4.72 14.52
CA GLY A 34 9.97 4.05 15.61
C GLY A 34 9.13 2.89 15.09
N PRO A 35 8.46 2.16 16.01
CA PRO A 35 7.49 1.14 15.63
C PRO A 35 6.40 1.73 14.74
N PRO A 36 5.89 1.00 13.75
CA PRO A 36 4.82 1.52 12.94
C PRO A 36 3.54 1.62 13.78
N LEU A 37 2.72 2.64 13.50
CA LEU A 37 1.55 3.00 14.31
C LEU A 37 0.52 1.87 14.47
N TRP A 38 0.50 0.91 13.54
CA TRP A 38 -0.40 -0.25 13.62
C TRP A 38 0.02 -1.29 14.67
N VAL A 39 1.22 -1.20 15.26
CA VAL A 39 1.63 -2.05 16.40
C VAL A 39 0.78 -1.76 17.64
N GLU A 40 0.32 -0.53 17.80
CA GLU A 40 -0.55 -0.13 18.91
C GLU A 40 -2.00 -0.61 18.70
N CYS A 41 -2.45 -0.75 17.45
CA CYS A 41 -3.79 -1.22 17.10
C CYS A 41 -3.98 -2.70 17.50
N GLY A 42 -3.04 -3.57 17.14
CA GLY A 42 -3.09 -5.00 17.51
C GLY A 42 -2.93 -5.28 19.00
N ALA A 43 -2.43 -4.31 19.79
CA ALA A 43 -2.33 -4.42 21.24
C ALA A 43 -3.68 -4.17 21.94
N GLN A 44 -4.55 -3.32 21.39
CA GLN A 44 -5.88 -3.09 21.94
C GLN A 44 -6.80 -4.28 21.63
N GLU A 45 -6.71 -4.82 20.42
CA GLU A 45 -7.45 -6.00 19.95
C GLU A 45 -7.15 -7.27 20.78
N SER A 46 -5.91 -7.41 21.26
CA SER A 46 -5.46 -8.58 22.01
C SER A 46 -5.81 -8.55 23.51
N GLN A 47 -6.26 -7.42 24.06
CA GLN A 47 -6.75 -7.36 25.45
C GLN A 47 -8.23 -7.77 25.60
N GLU A 48 -8.98 -7.80 24.51
CA GLU A 48 -10.42 -8.12 24.51
C GLU A 48 -10.76 -9.50 23.92
N GLN A 49 -9.81 -10.19 23.29
CA GLN A 49 -9.99 -11.54 22.71
C GLN A 49 -9.33 -12.62 23.56
N GLY A 50 -9.77 -12.70 24.81
CA GLY A 50 -9.49 -13.81 25.72
C GLY A 50 -10.47 -14.96 25.59
N GLU A 51 -10.76 -15.49 24.39
CA GLU A 51 -11.24 -16.86 24.20
C GLU A 51 -11.25 -17.21 22.71
N GLY A 52 -10.66 -18.34 22.35
CA GLY A 52 -10.43 -18.74 20.97
C GLY A 52 -11.73 -18.89 20.17
N VAL A 53 -11.83 -18.16 19.06
CA VAL A 53 -12.75 -18.45 17.96
C VAL A 53 -11.98 -18.22 16.67
N GLU A 54 -11.70 -19.31 15.95
CA GLU A 54 -11.43 -19.28 14.50
C GLU A 54 -12.65 -18.66 13.82
N ALA A 55 -12.64 -17.34 13.67
CA ALA A 55 -13.54 -16.66 12.77
C ALA A 55 -12.80 -16.55 11.44
N GLU A 56 -13.17 -17.38 10.47
CA GLU A 56 -12.91 -17.06 9.07
C GLU A 56 -13.34 -15.60 8.85
N PRO A 57 -12.48 -14.71 8.35
CA PRO A 57 -12.90 -13.35 8.09
C PRO A 57 -13.95 -13.43 6.98
N ASP A 58 -15.19 -13.08 7.33
CA ASP A 58 -16.29 -12.90 6.40
C ASP A 58 -15.88 -11.84 5.38
N SER A 59 -15.30 -12.30 4.28
CA SER A 59 -14.72 -11.48 3.22
C SER A 59 -15.78 -10.70 2.45
N ASP A 60 -17.07 -10.91 2.76
CA ASP A 60 -18.20 -10.20 2.18
C ASP A 60 -18.34 -8.75 2.73
N LEU A 61 -17.63 -8.39 3.80
CA LEU A 61 -17.46 -6.99 4.26
C LEU A 61 -16.44 -6.18 3.43
N ALA A 62 -15.75 -6.81 2.49
CA ALA A 62 -14.86 -6.13 1.54
C ALA A 62 -15.62 -5.32 0.46
N ASN A 63 -16.96 -5.41 0.42
CA ASN A 63 -17.82 -4.45 -0.27
C ASN A 63 -17.84 -3.12 0.51
N GLN A 64 -16.67 -2.50 0.65
CA GLN A 64 -16.58 -1.10 1.03
C GLN A 64 -17.29 -0.30 -0.07
N SER A 65 -18.33 0.46 0.31
CA SER A 65 -18.94 1.41 -0.61
C SER A 65 -17.84 2.32 -1.19
N PRO A 66 -17.94 2.75 -2.46
CA PRO A 66 -16.97 3.67 -3.02
C PRO A 66 -16.82 4.86 -2.05
N PRO A 67 -15.58 5.24 -1.66
CA PRO A 67 -15.40 6.36 -0.76
C PRO A 67 -16.08 7.59 -1.37
N GLU A 68 -16.90 8.30 -0.59
CA GLU A 68 -17.64 9.50 -1.03
C GLU A 68 -16.72 10.72 -1.32
N TYR A 69 -15.40 10.50 -1.37
CA TYR A 69 -14.43 11.52 -1.68
C TYR A 69 -14.18 11.57 -3.20
N LEU A 70 -14.23 12.77 -3.78
CA LEU A 70 -13.83 13.00 -5.17
C LEU A 70 -12.36 12.60 -5.31
N ASP A 71 -12.06 11.67 -6.22
CA ASP A 71 -10.71 11.23 -6.56
C ASP A 71 -9.89 12.42 -7.12
N ASP A 72 -9.34 13.23 -6.21
CA ASP A 72 -8.55 14.41 -6.54
C ASP A 72 -7.13 13.97 -6.90
N GLN A 73 -6.96 13.55 -8.15
CA GLN A 73 -5.67 13.16 -8.73
C GLN A 73 -4.72 14.34 -8.99
N ARG A 74 -4.97 15.51 -8.38
CA ARG A 74 -3.95 16.55 -8.28
C ARG A 74 -2.86 16.08 -7.31
N THR A 75 -1.91 15.35 -7.84
CA THR A 75 -0.60 15.21 -7.22
C THR A 75 0.13 16.55 -7.40
N ASP A 76 -0.12 17.50 -6.49
CA ASP A 76 0.72 18.69 -6.35
C ASP A 76 1.97 18.32 -5.53
N TRP A 77 2.86 17.52 -6.12
CA TRP A 77 4.31 17.47 -5.83
C TRP A 77 5.03 16.47 -6.74
#